data_AF-A0A1V4W160-F1
#
_entry.id   AF-A0A1V4W160-F1
#
_cell.length_a   1.000
_cell.length_b   1.000
_cell.length_c   1.000
_cell.angle_alpha   90.00
_cell.angle_beta   90.00
_cell.angle_gamma   90.00
#
_symmetry.space_group_name_H-M   'P 1'
#
loop_
_entity.id
_entity.type
_entity.pdbx_description
1 polymer ?
#
loop_
_entity_poly.entity_id
_entity_poly.type
_entity_poly.pdbx_seq_one_letter_code
_entity_poly.pdbx_strand_id
1 'polypeptide(L)'
;MADTLRWPSSLEKQANNLKRREAKANSVPLKFLILGLLAGVVIFIFAQQYMGDTTLGLFLSLSWISIVIIIAFGRKLLSINFESNKLQKGFTGELIVAEELDRHPDGWFIINDMVINGSQIDHIAVGPSGLYCLETKNWNNAGCDENGVWFRFHLGHWVPLDKNPAEQNYHHVLSLKRFLNEKSGLGNIRIVSIVVLANPTGKFNIKSKIVQPGDTIICLPSELQQLLANSGRTVLPPDTVKKIAQTILGR
;
A
#
# COMPACT_ATOMS: atom_id res chain seq x y z
N MET A 1 -25.44 -4.45 14.59
CA MET A 1 -24.62 -3.42 13.91
C MET A 1 -23.27 -3.55 14.55
N ALA A 2 -22.27 -4.07 13.83
CA ALA A 2 -20.93 -4.17 14.37
C ALA A 2 -20.52 -2.79 14.94
N ASP A 3 -19.79 -2.77 16.05
CA ASP A 3 -19.27 -1.56 16.72
C ASP A 3 -18.29 -0.73 15.84
N THR A 4 -18.34 -0.90 14.51
CA THR A 4 -17.39 -0.43 13.50
C THR A 4 -17.83 0.82 12.74
N LEU A 5 -18.91 1.50 13.15
CA LEU A 5 -19.32 2.79 12.55
C LEU A 5 -18.33 3.96 12.79
N ARG A 6 -17.24 3.75 13.54
CA ARG A 6 -16.13 4.70 13.66
C ARG A 6 -14.96 4.25 12.80
N TRP A 7 -14.55 5.13 11.90
CA TRP A 7 -13.32 5.01 11.14
C TRP A 7 -12.14 4.58 12.04
N PRO A 8 -11.36 3.55 11.67
CA PRO A 8 -10.18 3.18 12.43
C PRO A 8 -9.24 4.38 12.59
N SER A 9 -8.89 4.76 13.82
CA SER A 9 -7.97 5.87 14.09
C SER A 9 -6.62 5.73 13.36
N SER A 10 -6.27 4.50 13.01
CA SER A 10 -5.09 4.13 12.22
C SER A 10 -5.19 4.66 10.78
N LEU A 11 -6.33 4.47 10.11
CA LEU A 11 -6.61 5.02 8.78
C LEU A 11 -6.66 6.57 8.80
N GLU A 12 -7.23 7.18 9.83
CA GLU A 12 -7.16 8.64 10.02
C GLU A 12 -5.72 9.14 10.17
N LYS A 13 -4.90 8.42 10.94
CA LYS A 13 -3.48 8.71 11.12
C LYS A 13 -2.72 8.57 9.80
N GLN A 14 -3.03 7.57 8.98
CA GLN A 14 -2.45 7.44 7.64
C GLN A 14 -2.78 8.66 6.78
N ALA A 15 -4.05 9.07 6.71
CA ALA A 15 -4.46 10.26 5.96
C ALA A 15 -3.73 11.54 6.43
N ASN A 16 -3.55 11.71 7.74
CA ASN A 16 -2.79 12.83 8.30
C ASN A 16 -1.27 12.75 7.98
N ASN A 17 -0.70 11.54 7.96
CA ASN A 17 0.70 11.33 7.57
C ASN A 17 0.93 11.64 6.09
N LEU A 18 -0.05 11.37 5.21
CA LEU A 18 0.03 11.77 3.80
C LEU A 18 0.15 13.28 3.67
N LYS A 19 -0.74 14.04 4.32
CA LYS A 19 -0.70 15.52 4.35
C LYS A 19 0.66 16.04 4.84
N ARG A 20 1.23 15.42 5.89
CA ARG A 20 2.55 15.79 6.43
C ARG A 20 3.70 15.44 5.47
N ARG A 21 3.64 14.31 4.77
CA ARG A 21 4.67 13.90 3.81
C ARG A 21 4.66 14.78 2.57
N GLU A 22 3.48 15.14 2.07
CA GLU A 22 3.31 16.16 1.03
C GLU A 22 4.00 17.48 1.45
N ALA A 23 3.76 17.94 2.68
CA ALA A 23 4.40 19.14 3.22
C ALA A 23 5.93 19.02 3.37
N LYS A 24 6.49 17.85 3.70
CA LYS A 24 7.94 17.66 3.86
C LYS A 24 8.67 17.42 2.54
N ALA A 25 8.05 16.67 1.63
CA ALA A 25 8.55 16.47 0.28
C ALA A 25 8.59 17.78 -0.52
N ASN A 26 7.82 18.79 -0.10
CA ASN A 26 7.89 20.19 -0.55
C ASN A 26 9.18 20.95 -0.19
N SER A 27 10.28 20.30 0.23
CA SER A 27 11.61 20.93 0.35
C SER A 27 12.54 20.54 -0.82
N VAL A 28 13.23 21.51 -1.44
CA VAL A 28 14.23 21.21 -2.49
C VAL A 28 15.55 20.83 -1.80
N PRO A 29 16.25 19.75 -2.21
CA PRO A 29 17.53 19.40 -1.60
C PRO A 29 18.57 20.49 -1.89
N LEU A 30 19.05 21.12 -0.81
CA LEU A 30 19.96 22.28 -0.83
C LEU A 30 21.22 22.05 -1.69
N LYS A 31 21.75 20.82 -1.69
CA LYS A 31 22.94 20.44 -2.47
C LYS A 31 22.76 20.61 -4.00
N PHE A 32 21.56 20.37 -4.52
CA PHE A 32 21.27 20.50 -5.95
C PHE A 32 21.27 21.97 -6.39
N LEU A 33 20.74 22.86 -5.53
CA LEU A 33 20.75 24.30 -5.76
C LEU A 33 22.17 24.86 -5.71
N ILE A 34 22.99 24.42 -4.74
CA ILE A 34 24.40 24.82 -4.62
C ILE A 34 25.19 24.45 -5.87
N LEU A 35 25.05 23.22 -6.37
CA LEU A 35 25.79 22.77 -7.56
C LEU A 35 25.40 23.54 -8.82
N GLY A 36 24.11 23.86 -8.96
CA GLY A 36 23.61 24.69 -10.07
C GLY A 36 24.12 26.13 -10.05
N LEU A 37 24.20 26.73 -8.86
CA LEU A 37 24.77 28.06 -8.64
C LEU A 37 26.26 28.09 -9.02
N LEU A 38 27.04 27.09 -8.58
CA LEU A 38 28.47 26.98 -8.94
C LEU A 38 28.68 26.89 -10.46
N ALA A 39 27.84 26.12 -11.16
CA ALA A 39 27.89 26.04 -12.62
C ALA A 39 27.58 27.39 -13.29
N GLY A 40 26.63 28.15 -12.75
CA GLY A 40 26.33 29.51 -13.22
C GLY A 40 27.52 30.46 -13.09
N VAL A 41 28.31 30.35 -12.01
CA VAL A 41 29.54 31.13 -11.81
C VAL A 41 30.62 30.74 -12.82
N VAL A 42 30.78 29.45 -13.11
CA VAL A 42 31.73 28.97 -14.13
C VAL A 42 31.37 29.50 -15.52
N ILE A 43 30.08 29.49 -15.89
CA ILE A 43 29.58 30.06 -17.15
C ILE A 43 29.93 31.55 -17.24
N PHE A 44 29.76 32.30 -16.15
CA PHE A 44 30.10 33.72 -16.11
C PHE A 44 31.60 33.96 -16.35
N ILE A 45 32.48 33.23 -15.64
CA ILE A 45 33.95 33.35 -15.79
C ILE A 45 34.36 33.04 -17.23
N PHE A 46 33.81 31.97 -17.81
CA PHE A 46 34.10 31.60 -19.20
C PHE A 46 33.62 32.67 -20.18
N ALA A 47 32.41 33.19 -20.01
CA ALA A 47 31.91 34.27 -20.86
C ALA A 47 32.80 35.53 -20.80
N GLN A 48 33.30 35.88 -19.61
CA GLN A 48 34.25 37.00 -19.47
C GLN A 48 35.56 36.74 -20.21
N GLN A 49 36.13 35.54 -20.08
CA GLN A 49 37.44 35.22 -20.67
C GLN A 49 37.43 35.20 -22.20
N TYR A 50 36.35 34.76 -22.83
CA TYR A 50 36.30 34.57 -24.28
C TYR A 50 35.57 35.69 -25.03
N MET A 51 34.58 36.34 -24.40
CA MET A 51 33.74 37.34 -25.07
C MET A 51 34.03 38.76 -24.62
N GLY A 52 34.63 38.97 -23.44
CA GLY A 52 34.93 40.29 -22.88
C GLY A 52 33.70 41.15 -22.56
N ASP A 53 32.48 40.63 -22.74
CA ASP A 53 31.21 41.31 -22.50
C ASP A 53 30.61 40.87 -21.16
N THR A 54 30.58 41.79 -20.20
CA THR A 54 30.01 41.55 -18.86
C THR A 54 28.49 41.36 -18.89
N THR A 55 27.79 42.08 -19.75
CA THR A 55 26.32 42.03 -19.83
C THR A 55 25.86 40.67 -20.35
N LEU A 56 26.51 40.18 -21.41
CA LEU A 56 26.20 38.87 -21.98
C LEU A 56 26.52 37.72 -21.01
N GLY A 57 27.64 37.80 -20.31
CA GLY A 57 28.01 36.80 -19.29
C GLY A 57 27.00 36.71 -18.15
N LEU A 58 26.52 37.85 -17.65
CA LEU A 58 25.48 37.89 -16.62
C LEU A 58 24.17 37.28 -17.14
N PHE A 59 23.76 37.62 -18.37
CA PHE A 59 22.54 37.09 -18.97
C PHE A 59 22.57 35.55 -19.08
N LEU A 60 23.68 34.97 -19.54
CA LEU A 60 23.84 33.52 -19.66
C LEU A 60 23.85 32.82 -18.29
N SER A 61 24.54 33.41 -17.31
CA SER A 61 24.59 32.88 -15.94
C SER A 61 23.20 32.88 -15.27
N LEU A 62 22.47 33.98 -15.36
CA LEU A 62 21.12 34.11 -14.79
C LEU A 62 20.10 33.21 -15.52
N SER A 63 20.22 33.07 -16.83
CA SER A 63 19.38 32.15 -17.62
C SER A 63 19.61 30.70 -17.18
N TRP A 64 20.86 30.31 -16.96
CA TRP A 64 21.20 28.98 -16.45
C TRP A 64 20.62 28.73 -15.05
N ILE A 65 20.81 29.67 -14.12
CA ILE A 65 20.27 29.57 -12.76
C ILE A 65 18.75 29.43 -12.80
N SER A 66 18.07 30.22 -13.65
CA SER A 66 16.61 30.17 -13.83
C SER A 66 16.17 28.79 -14.33
N ILE A 67 16.86 28.22 -15.31
CA ILE A 67 16.58 26.86 -15.83
C ILE A 67 16.75 25.81 -14.73
N VAL A 68 17.82 25.87 -13.94
CA VAL A 68 18.06 24.93 -12.84
C VAL A 68 16.95 25.01 -11.80
N ILE A 69 16.50 26.22 -11.43
CA ILE A 69 15.39 26.42 -10.50
C ILE A 69 14.10 25.81 -11.06
N ILE A 70 13.77 26.07 -12.33
CA ILE A 70 12.57 25.52 -12.98
C ILE A 70 12.61 23.98 -13.00
N ILE A 71 13.73 23.37 -13.38
CA ILE A 71 13.88 21.90 -13.41
C ILE A 71 13.80 21.31 -12.01
N ALA A 72 14.46 21.92 -11.02
CA ALA A 72 14.43 21.46 -9.63
C ALA A 72 13.01 21.50 -9.07
N PHE A 73 12.27 22.58 -9.32
CA PHE A 73 10.90 22.74 -8.85
C PHE A 73 9.94 21.82 -9.60
N GLY A 74 10.07 21.69 -10.92
CA GLY A 74 9.24 20.83 -11.77
C GLY A 74 9.38 19.34 -11.44
N ARG A 75 10.60 18.81 -11.35
CA ARG A 75 10.84 17.40 -10.98
C ARG A 75 10.26 17.06 -9.61
N LYS A 76 10.37 17.99 -8.68
CA LYS A 76 9.87 17.84 -7.32
C LYS A 76 8.34 17.84 -7.28
N LEU A 77 7.68 18.79 -7.94
CA LEU A 77 6.21 18.81 -8.04
C LEU A 77 5.67 17.51 -8.63
N LEU A 78 6.30 16.99 -9.69
CA LEU A 78 5.92 15.72 -10.29
C LEU A 78 6.11 14.54 -9.33
N SER A 79 7.25 14.47 -8.63
CA SER A 79 7.53 13.39 -7.67
C SER A 79 6.56 13.39 -6.48
N ILE A 80 6.20 14.57 -5.96
CA ILE A 80 5.28 14.70 -4.83
C ILE A 80 3.88 14.25 -5.25
N ASN A 81 3.41 14.71 -6.40
CA ASN A 81 2.11 14.32 -6.94
C ASN A 81 2.05 12.82 -7.22
N PHE A 82 3.14 12.22 -7.71
CA PHE A 82 3.16 10.78 -7.97
C PHE A 82 3.08 9.94 -6.68
N GLU A 83 3.89 10.25 -5.67
CA GLU A 83 3.91 9.50 -4.41
C GLU A 83 2.61 9.68 -3.62
N SER A 84 2.08 10.91 -3.55
CA SER A 84 0.78 11.19 -2.92
C SER A 84 -0.35 10.41 -3.60
N ASN A 85 -0.43 10.47 -4.93
CA ASN A 85 -1.43 9.73 -5.69
C ASN A 85 -1.33 8.21 -5.46
N LYS A 86 -0.11 7.66 -5.42
CA LYS A 86 0.10 6.23 -5.17
C LYS A 86 -0.38 5.82 -3.78
N LEU A 87 -0.06 6.61 -2.76
CA LEU A 87 -0.46 6.34 -1.39
C LEU A 87 -1.96 6.54 -1.17
N GLN A 88 -2.54 7.63 -1.69
CA GLN A 88 -3.98 7.85 -1.67
C GLN A 88 -4.71 6.69 -2.35
N LYS A 89 -4.20 6.20 -3.48
CA LYS A 89 -4.77 5.05 -4.16
C LYS A 89 -4.72 3.78 -3.30
N GLY A 90 -3.61 3.52 -2.62
CA GLY A 90 -3.51 2.40 -1.67
C GLY A 90 -4.57 2.50 -0.57
N PHE A 91 -4.62 3.66 0.08
CA PHE A 91 -5.58 3.99 1.14
C PHE A 91 -7.05 3.84 0.70
N THR A 92 -7.42 4.36 -0.47
CA THR A 92 -8.77 4.17 -1.03
C THR A 92 -9.11 2.69 -1.21
N GLY A 93 -8.12 1.87 -1.57
CA GLY A 93 -8.30 0.42 -1.65
C GLY A 93 -8.64 -0.20 -0.31
N GLU A 94 -7.80 0.04 0.69
CA GLU A 94 -7.99 -0.44 2.06
C GLU A 94 -9.35 -0.01 2.61
N LEU A 95 -9.78 1.22 2.33
CA LEU A 95 -11.09 1.72 2.73
C LEU A 95 -12.24 0.93 2.09
N ILE A 96 -12.22 0.73 0.76
CA ILE A 96 -13.26 -0.02 0.06
C ILE A 96 -13.41 -1.42 0.65
N VAL A 97 -12.28 -2.07 0.96
CA VAL A 97 -12.28 -3.42 1.55
C VAL A 97 -12.80 -3.39 2.99
N ALA A 98 -12.39 -2.41 3.81
CA ALA A 98 -12.90 -2.26 5.17
C ALA A 98 -14.42 -2.04 5.19
N GLU A 99 -14.94 -1.14 4.35
CA GLU A 99 -16.39 -0.88 4.23
C GLU A 99 -17.17 -2.14 3.82
N GLU A 100 -16.61 -2.98 2.95
CA GLU A 100 -17.24 -4.22 2.54
C GLU A 100 -17.20 -5.28 3.65
N LEU A 101 -16.09 -5.36 4.41
CA LEU A 101 -15.97 -6.24 5.58
C LEU A 101 -16.92 -5.83 6.71
N ASP A 102 -17.17 -4.54 6.90
CA ASP A 102 -18.06 -4.02 7.95
C ASP A 102 -19.55 -4.37 7.74
N ARG A 103 -19.93 -4.83 6.55
CA ARG A 103 -21.31 -5.28 6.27
C ARG A 103 -21.63 -6.67 6.82
N HIS A 104 -20.67 -7.38 7.41
CA HIS A 104 -20.91 -8.70 8.00
C HIS A 104 -21.83 -8.63 9.24
N PRO A 105 -22.59 -9.70 9.51
CA PRO A 105 -23.51 -9.74 10.64
C PRO A 105 -22.80 -9.78 12.00
N ASP A 106 -23.58 -9.68 13.07
CA ASP A 106 -23.07 -9.75 14.44
C ASP A 106 -22.28 -11.06 14.69
N GLY A 107 -21.24 -10.98 15.51
CA GLY A 107 -20.31 -12.09 15.78
C GLY A 107 -19.01 -12.06 14.96
N TRP A 108 -18.88 -11.11 14.05
CA TRP A 108 -17.63 -10.79 13.36
C TRP A 108 -16.87 -9.66 14.06
N PHE A 109 -15.54 -9.78 14.07
CA PHE A 109 -14.61 -8.72 14.46
C PHE A 109 -13.71 -8.41 13.28
N ILE A 110 -13.77 -7.16 12.82
CA ILE A 110 -12.93 -6.63 11.75
C ILE A 110 -11.85 -5.75 12.37
N ILE A 111 -10.59 -6.07 12.10
CA ILE A 111 -9.42 -5.42 12.69
C ILE A 111 -8.55 -4.91 11.54
N ASN A 112 -8.54 -3.61 11.33
CA ASN A 112 -7.85 -2.94 10.23
C ASN A 112 -6.51 -2.35 10.68
N ASP A 113 -5.53 -2.30 9.77
CA ASP A 113 -4.22 -1.65 9.93
C ASP A 113 -3.51 -2.05 11.24
N MET A 114 -3.17 -3.33 11.33
CA MET A 114 -2.69 -3.94 12.55
C MET A 114 -1.25 -4.43 12.37
N VAL A 115 -0.34 -3.94 13.23
CA VAL A 115 1.08 -4.29 13.21
C VAL A 115 1.36 -5.49 14.12
N ILE A 116 1.71 -6.64 13.53
CA ILE A 116 2.20 -7.83 14.22
C ILE A 116 3.65 -8.10 13.82
N ASN A 117 4.52 -8.31 14.81
CA ASN A 117 5.92 -8.69 14.62
C ASN A 117 6.68 -7.79 13.61
N GLY A 118 6.35 -6.51 13.57
CA GLY A 118 6.97 -5.52 12.69
C GLY A 118 6.39 -5.43 11.26
N SER A 119 5.41 -6.27 10.90
CA SER A 119 4.68 -6.16 9.62
C SER A 119 3.28 -5.62 9.85
N GLN A 120 2.84 -4.73 8.97
CA GLN A 120 1.48 -4.20 8.95
C GLN A 120 0.58 -5.13 8.13
N ILE A 121 -0.53 -5.55 8.72
CA ILE A 121 -1.57 -6.34 8.07
C ILE A 121 -2.75 -5.40 7.80
N ASP A 122 -3.19 -5.32 6.53
CA ASP A 122 -4.24 -4.39 6.11
C ASP A 122 -5.57 -4.69 6.82
N HIS A 123 -6.01 -5.96 6.77
CA HIS A 123 -7.24 -6.38 7.44
C HIS A 123 -7.12 -7.78 8.03
N ILE A 124 -7.67 -7.97 9.22
CA ILE A 124 -7.94 -9.26 9.84
C ILE A 124 -9.43 -9.34 10.10
N ALA A 125 -10.10 -10.36 9.58
CA ALA A 125 -11.48 -10.66 9.90
C ALA A 125 -11.52 -11.94 10.73
N VAL A 126 -12.25 -11.95 11.83
CA VAL A 126 -12.50 -13.17 12.61
C VAL A 126 -13.97 -13.28 12.95
N GLY A 127 -14.56 -14.43 12.67
CA GLY A 127 -15.98 -14.67 12.87
C GLY A 127 -16.28 -16.16 12.97
N PRO A 128 -17.57 -16.53 12.97
CA PRO A 128 -17.99 -17.92 13.14
C PRO A 128 -17.39 -18.87 12.11
N SER A 129 -17.14 -18.41 10.88
CA SER A 129 -16.62 -19.24 9.80
C SER A 129 -15.08 -19.39 9.79
N GLY A 130 -14.35 -18.61 10.59
CA GLY A 130 -12.89 -18.69 10.64
C GLY A 130 -12.17 -17.37 10.92
N LEU A 131 -10.86 -17.42 10.72
CA LEU A 131 -9.93 -16.30 10.82
C LEU A 131 -9.29 -16.05 9.45
N TYR A 132 -9.32 -14.80 8.99
CA TYR A 132 -8.88 -14.39 7.65
C TYR A 132 -7.86 -13.26 7.79
N CYS A 133 -6.77 -13.37 7.03
CA CYS A 133 -5.77 -12.33 6.88
C CYS A 133 -5.86 -11.83 5.45
N LEU A 134 -6.14 -10.54 5.27
CA LEU A 134 -6.38 -9.94 3.96
C LEU A 134 -5.30 -8.90 3.64
N GLU A 135 -4.82 -8.98 2.41
CA GLU A 135 -3.94 -8.00 1.78
C GLU A 135 -4.70 -7.28 0.67
N THR A 136 -4.64 -5.95 0.65
CA THR A 136 -5.44 -5.13 -0.27
C THR A 136 -4.57 -4.50 -1.36
N LYS A 137 -4.93 -4.74 -2.63
CA LYS A 137 -4.26 -4.14 -3.79
C LYS A 137 -5.24 -3.36 -4.68
N ASN A 138 -5.15 -2.03 -4.63
CA ASN A 138 -5.93 -1.14 -5.50
C ASN A 138 -5.26 -0.92 -6.87
N TRP A 139 -5.28 -1.93 -7.74
CA TRP A 139 -4.62 -1.90 -9.05
C TRP A 139 -5.61 -1.75 -10.19
N ASN A 140 -5.23 -1.01 -11.25
CA ASN A 140 -6.09 -0.89 -12.45
C ASN A 140 -5.95 -2.10 -13.37
N ASN A 141 -4.77 -2.71 -13.40
CA ASN A 141 -4.48 -3.88 -14.22
C ASN A 141 -3.58 -4.80 -13.42
N ALA A 142 -3.94 -6.07 -13.36
CA ALA A 142 -3.16 -7.13 -12.74
C ALA A 142 -3.39 -8.45 -13.45
N GLY A 143 -2.36 -9.28 -13.50
CA GLY A 143 -2.44 -10.63 -14.01
C GLY A 143 -1.87 -11.60 -12.98
N CYS A 144 -2.37 -12.81 -12.97
CA CYS A 144 -1.77 -13.91 -12.23
C CYS A 144 -1.92 -15.18 -13.07
N ASP A 145 -0.80 -15.85 -13.35
CA ASP A 145 -0.81 -17.10 -14.10
C ASP A 145 -1.15 -18.29 -13.20
N GLU A 146 -1.21 -19.48 -13.79
CA GLU A 146 -1.51 -20.75 -13.11
C GLU A 146 -0.44 -21.17 -12.08
N ASN A 147 0.79 -20.65 -12.20
CA ASN A 147 1.88 -20.93 -11.28
C ASN A 147 1.93 -19.94 -10.10
N GLY A 148 1.01 -18.98 -10.05
CA GLY A 148 0.98 -17.95 -9.02
C GLY A 148 1.96 -16.79 -9.27
N VAL A 149 2.51 -16.67 -10.48
CA VAL A 149 3.36 -15.51 -10.85
C VAL A 149 2.44 -14.33 -11.14
N TRP A 150 2.74 -13.19 -10.51
CA TRP A 150 1.94 -11.98 -10.65
C TRP A 150 2.54 -11.01 -11.66
N PHE A 151 1.68 -10.33 -12.40
CA PHE A 151 2.05 -9.38 -13.45
C PHE A 151 1.32 -8.06 -13.30
N ARG A 152 1.97 -6.97 -13.73
CA ARG A 152 1.36 -5.65 -13.90
C ARG A 152 1.47 -5.19 -15.34
N PHE A 153 0.43 -4.53 -15.82
CA PHE A 153 0.46 -3.89 -17.12
C PHE A 153 1.12 -2.51 -17.01
N HIS A 154 2.24 -2.33 -17.69
CA HIS A 154 3.01 -1.09 -17.72
C HIS A 154 3.47 -0.81 -19.15
N LEU A 155 3.29 0.43 -19.63
CA LEU A 155 3.75 0.88 -20.96
C LEU A 155 3.44 -0.11 -22.10
N GLY A 156 2.21 -0.64 -22.14
CA GLY A 156 1.75 -1.52 -23.22
C GLY A 156 2.12 -3.00 -23.10
N HIS A 157 2.85 -3.41 -22.06
CA HIS A 157 3.26 -4.81 -21.88
C HIS A 157 3.04 -5.29 -20.44
N TRP A 158 3.01 -6.62 -20.27
CA TRP A 158 2.92 -7.28 -18.97
C TRP A 158 4.32 -7.48 -18.40
N VAL A 159 4.54 -7.01 -17.18
CA VAL A 159 5.82 -7.12 -16.45
C VAL A 159 5.59 -7.98 -15.21
N PRO A 160 6.41 -9.02 -14.96
CA PRO A 160 6.32 -9.81 -13.73
C PRO A 160 6.66 -8.95 -12.50
N LEU A 161 6.09 -9.30 -11.36
CA LEU A 161 6.34 -8.66 -10.08
C LEU A 161 7.36 -9.45 -9.26
N ASP A 162 8.43 -8.79 -8.83
CA ASP A 162 9.39 -9.37 -7.87
C ASP A 162 8.76 -9.61 -6.50
N LYS A 163 7.86 -8.72 -6.07
CA LYS A 163 7.12 -8.83 -4.81
C LYS A 163 5.67 -9.14 -5.10
N ASN A 164 5.31 -10.42 -4.99
CA ASN A 164 3.97 -10.85 -5.27
C ASN A 164 3.04 -10.65 -4.04
N PRO A 165 1.76 -10.26 -4.22
CA PRO A 165 0.82 -10.05 -3.11
C PRO A 165 0.53 -11.30 -2.29
N ALA A 166 0.53 -12.48 -2.92
CA ALA A 166 0.18 -13.73 -2.25
C ALA A 166 1.25 -14.14 -1.21
N GLU A 167 2.52 -14.01 -1.55
CA GLU A 167 3.68 -14.22 -0.68
C GLU A 167 3.73 -13.18 0.43
N GLN A 168 3.47 -11.91 0.11
CA GLN A 168 3.35 -10.86 1.14
C GLN A 168 2.31 -11.25 2.19
N ASN A 169 1.12 -11.64 1.77
CA ASN A 169 0.06 -12.03 2.70
C ASN A 169 0.33 -13.38 3.39
N TYR A 170 0.99 -14.32 2.71
CA TYR A 170 1.44 -15.56 3.33
C TYR A 170 2.40 -15.31 4.49
N HIS A 171 3.34 -14.37 4.35
CA HIS A 171 4.18 -13.93 5.46
C HIS A 171 3.38 -13.28 6.59
N HIS A 172 2.36 -12.48 6.28
CA HIS A 172 1.44 -11.93 7.29
C HIS A 172 0.71 -13.04 8.06
N VAL A 173 0.21 -14.06 7.35
CA VAL A 173 -0.43 -15.24 7.94
C VAL A 173 0.53 -15.96 8.89
N LEU A 174 1.77 -16.21 8.48
CA LEU A 174 2.77 -16.86 9.33
C LEU A 174 3.08 -16.04 10.59
N SER A 175 3.24 -14.73 10.44
CA SER A 175 3.48 -13.82 11.56
C SER A 175 2.29 -13.77 12.53
N LEU A 176 1.06 -13.70 12.02
CA LEU A 176 -0.16 -13.73 12.83
C LEU A 176 -0.32 -15.07 13.56
N LYS A 177 -0.06 -16.19 12.87
CA LYS A 177 -0.11 -17.54 13.47
C LYS A 177 0.88 -17.68 14.63
N ARG A 178 2.12 -17.22 14.43
CA ARG A 178 3.15 -17.19 15.47
C ARG A 178 2.73 -16.32 16.65
N PHE A 179 2.23 -15.11 16.38
CA PHE A 179 1.75 -14.19 17.42
C PHE A 179 0.62 -14.80 18.26
N LEU A 180 -0.40 -15.40 17.63
CA LEU A 180 -1.50 -16.05 18.35
C LEU A 180 -1.02 -17.23 19.20
N ASN A 181 -0.05 -18.01 18.70
CA ASN A 181 0.56 -19.09 19.45
C ASN A 181 1.26 -18.58 20.72
N GLU A 182 2.12 -17.57 20.57
CA GLU A 182 2.92 -17.00 21.66
C GLU A 182 2.06 -16.33 22.73
N LYS A 183 0.98 -15.64 22.33
CA LYS A 183 0.15 -14.86 23.25
C LYS A 183 -0.99 -15.64 23.90
N SER A 184 -1.50 -16.67 23.24
CA SER A 184 -2.75 -17.31 23.66
C SER A 184 -2.83 -18.82 23.45
N GLY A 185 -1.76 -19.44 22.92
CA GLY A 185 -1.74 -20.86 22.56
C GLY A 185 -2.63 -21.22 21.37
N LEU A 186 -3.12 -20.22 20.61
CA LEU A 186 -4.07 -20.39 19.51
C LEU A 186 -3.38 -20.58 18.13
N GLY A 187 -2.14 -21.05 18.12
CA GLY A 187 -1.34 -21.21 16.89
C GLY A 187 -1.87 -22.25 15.91
N ASN A 188 -2.75 -23.16 16.35
CA ASN A 188 -3.31 -24.22 15.51
C ASN A 188 -4.53 -23.77 14.69
N ILE A 189 -5.05 -22.57 14.94
CA ILE A 189 -6.18 -22.04 14.18
C ILE A 189 -5.75 -21.80 12.74
N ARG A 190 -6.53 -22.34 11.79
CA ARG A 190 -6.32 -22.09 10.38
C ARG A 190 -6.61 -20.61 10.09
N ILE A 191 -5.66 -19.96 9.45
CA ILE A 191 -5.80 -18.59 8.94
C ILE A 191 -5.92 -18.68 7.42
N VAL A 192 -6.98 -18.13 6.87
CA VAL A 192 -7.20 -18.08 5.42
C VAL A 192 -6.51 -16.84 4.87
N SER A 193 -5.61 -17.04 3.91
CA SER A 193 -4.93 -15.96 3.17
C SER A 193 -5.82 -15.46 2.04
N ILE A 194 -6.08 -14.16 1.99
CA ILE A 194 -6.86 -13.52 0.92
C ILE A 194 -6.10 -12.31 0.37
N VAL A 195 -6.00 -12.21 -0.95
CA VAL A 195 -5.63 -10.97 -1.65
C VAL A 195 -6.89 -10.39 -2.27
N VAL A 196 -7.19 -9.13 -1.93
CA VAL A 196 -8.34 -8.41 -2.46
C VAL A 196 -7.88 -7.40 -3.51
N LEU A 197 -8.39 -7.55 -4.72
CA LEU A 197 -8.18 -6.59 -5.81
C LEU A 197 -9.24 -5.49 -5.71
N ALA A 198 -8.94 -4.46 -4.91
CA ALA A 198 -9.92 -3.47 -4.46
C ALA A 198 -10.52 -2.57 -5.53
N ASN A 199 -9.96 -2.50 -6.74
CA ASN A 199 -10.54 -1.69 -7.82
C ASN A 199 -11.64 -2.50 -8.55
N PRO A 200 -12.93 -2.19 -8.36
CA PRO A 200 -14.02 -2.93 -9.02
C PRO A 200 -14.04 -2.75 -10.55
N THR A 201 -13.41 -1.68 -11.05
CA THR A 201 -13.30 -1.37 -12.48
C THR A 201 -11.96 -1.81 -13.08
N GLY A 202 -11.12 -2.49 -12.29
CA GLY A 202 -9.83 -2.99 -12.74
C GLY A 202 -9.97 -4.10 -13.77
N LYS A 203 -9.02 -4.17 -14.70
CA LYS A 203 -8.93 -5.24 -15.70
C LYS A 203 -7.97 -6.31 -15.19
N PHE A 204 -8.53 -7.44 -14.77
CA PHE A 204 -7.75 -8.51 -14.13
C PHE A 204 -7.73 -9.77 -15.00
N ASN A 205 -6.53 -10.28 -15.27
CA ASN A 205 -6.32 -11.55 -15.99
C ASN A 205 -5.79 -12.59 -15.00
N ILE A 206 -6.69 -13.10 -14.16
CA ILE A 206 -6.38 -14.07 -13.10
C ILE A 206 -6.76 -15.47 -13.58
N LYS A 207 -5.77 -16.33 -13.83
CA LYS A 207 -5.99 -17.69 -14.35
C LYS A 207 -6.54 -18.65 -13.30
N SER A 208 -6.15 -18.47 -12.04
CA SER A 208 -6.69 -19.22 -10.90
C SER A 208 -7.02 -18.27 -9.75
N LYS A 209 -8.17 -18.46 -9.11
CA LYS A 209 -8.56 -17.72 -7.89
C LYS A 209 -7.87 -18.23 -6.63
N ILE A 210 -7.17 -19.37 -6.69
CA ILE A 210 -6.39 -19.92 -5.60
C ILE A 210 -4.97 -20.11 -6.11
N VAL A 211 -4.00 -19.47 -5.46
CA VAL A 211 -2.61 -19.44 -5.90
C VAL A 211 -1.66 -19.77 -4.76
N GLN A 212 -0.49 -20.29 -5.11
CA GLN A 212 0.61 -20.43 -4.16
C GLN A 212 1.23 -19.06 -3.86
N PRO A 213 1.88 -18.89 -2.69
CA PRO A 213 1.99 -19.85 -1.59
C PRO A 213 0.73 -19.91 -0.70
N GLY A 214 0.53 -21.08 -0.06
CA GLY A 214 -0.40 -21.25 1.06
C GLY A 214 -1.88 -21.24 0.70
N ASP A 215 -2.20 -21.58 -0.55
CA ASP A 215 -3.56 -21.56 -1.12
C ASP A 215 -4.25 -20.20 -0.90
N THR A 216 -3.55 -19.12 -1.25
CA THR A 216 -4.04 -17.75 -1.13
C THR A 216 -5.17 -17.50 -2.12
N ILE A 217 -6.31 -17.03 -1.62
CA ILE A 217 -7.50 -16.75 -2.43
C ILE A 217 -7.41 -15.33 -2.98
N ILE A 218 -7.69 -15.17 -4.27
CA ILE A 218 -7.80 -13.87 -4.95
C ILE A 218 -9.28 -13.58 -5.17
N CYS A 219 -9.73 -12.41 -4.73
CA CYS A 219 -11.13 -12.00 -4.90
C CYS A 219 -11.28 -10.50 -5.15
N LEU A 220 -12.48 -10.12 -5.60
CA LEU A 220 -12.94 -8.73 -5.65
C LEU A 220 -13.69 -8.38 -4.35
N PRO A 221 -13.82 -7.09 -3.98
CA PRO A 221 -14.59 -6.67 -2.82
C PRO A 221 -16.00 -7.28 -2.79
N SER A 222 -16.72 -7.25 -3.92
CA SER A 222 -18.08 -7.79 -4.03
C SER A 222 -18.20 -9.29 -3.75
N GLU A 223 -17.10 -10.03 -3.73
CA GLU A 223 -17.06 -11.48 -3.48
C GLU A 223 -16.77 -11.81 -2.02
N LEU A 224 -16.33 -10.83 -1.21
CA LEU A 224 -15.90 -11.04 0.18
C LEU A 224 -17.01 -11.63 1.04
N GLN A 225 -18.22 -11.06 0.98
CA GLN A 225 -19.37 -11.52 1.76
C GLN A 225 -19.66 -13.00 1.53
N GLN A 226 -19.69 -13.42 0.27
CA GLN A 226 -19.94 -14.81 -0.10
C GLN A 226 -18.78 -15.72 0.32
N LEU A 227 -17.53 -15.28 0.14
CA LEU A 227 -16.33 -16.05 0.47
C LEU A 227 -16.26 -16.32 1.98
N LEU A 228 -16.48 -15.29 2.79
CA LEU A 228 -16.46 -15.38 4.24
C LEU A 228 -17.62 -16.26 4.74
N ALA A 229 -18.84 -16.09 4.22
CA ALA A 229 -19.98 -16.92 4.57
C ALA A 229 -19.82 -18.41 4.19
N ASN A 230 -19.31 -18.71 2.99
CA ASN A 230 -19.24 -20.07 2.44
C ASN A 230 -17.97 -20.85 2.82
N SER A 231 -17.04 -20.23 3.53
CA SER A 231 -15.82 -20.89 3.99
C SER A 231 -16.06 -21.92 5.11
N GLY A 232 -17.32 -22.23 5.43
CA GLY A 232 -17.89 -23.06 6.50
C GLY A 232 -17.42 -24.52 6.65
N ARG A 233 -16.11 -24.78 6.57
CA ARG A 233 -15.48 -26.02 7.01
C ARG A 233 -15.09 -25.97 8.49
N THR A 234 -15.14 -24.81 9.13
CA THR A 234 -14.79 -24.66 10.55
C THR A 234 -15.73 -23.65 11.19
N VAL A 235 -16.50 -24.09 12.19
CA VAL A 235 -17.28 -23.18 13.04
C VAL A 235 -16.45 -22.88 14.26
N LEU A 236 -15.92 -21.66 14.37
CA LEU A 236 -15.24 -21.19 15.57
C LEU A 236 -16.26 -20.88 16.66
N PRO A 237 -16.12 -21.43 17.88
CA PRO A 237 -16.97 -21.07 19.00
C PRO A 237 -16.91 -19.56 19.28
N PRO A 238 -18.02 -18.91 19.69
CA PRO A 238 -18.04 -17.47 19.99
C PRO A 238 -16.96 -17.03 21.00
N ASP A 239 -16.70 -17.85 22.02
CA ASP A 239 -15.64 -17.58 23.01
C ASP A 239 -14.25 -17.60 22.39
N THR A 240 -14.01 -18.50 21.43
CA THR A 240 -12.76 -18.57 20.68
C THR A 240 -12.60 -17.35 19.78
N VAL A 241 -13.66 -16.97 19.05
CA VAL A 241 -13.67 -15.75 18.22
C VAL A 241 -13.32 -14.51 19.07
N LYS A 242 -13.99 -14.36 20.21
CA LYS A 242 -13.75 -13.26 21.15
C LYS A 242 -12.33 -13.29 21.71
N LYS A 243 -11.82 -14.46 22.09
CA LYS A 243 -10.45 -14.63 22.59
C LYS A 243 -9.40 -14.25 21.54
N ILE A 244 -9.60 -14.63 20.27
CA ILE A 244 -8.71 -14.24 19.16
C ILE A 244 -8.73 -12.72 19.01
N ALA A 245 -9.92 -12.12 18.88
CA ALA A 245 -10.07 -10.68 18.71
C ALA A 245 -9.41 -9.90 19.85
N GLN A 246 -9.64 -10.32 21.10
CA GLN A 246 -9.01 -9.74 22.29
C GLN A 246 -7.49 -9.91 22.29
N THR A 247 -6.98 -11.06 21.85
CA THR A 247 -5.53 -11.29 21.75
C THR A 247 -4.89 -10.34 20.73
N ILE A 248 -5.52 -10.14 19.59
CA ILE A 248 -5.02 -9.25 18.53
C ILE A 248 -5.10 -7.78 18.96
N LEU A 249 -6.24 -7.36 19.53
CA LEU A 249 -6.46 -5.97 19.96
C LEU A 249 -5.68 -5.61 21.23
N GLY A 250 -5.51 -6.56 22.15
CA GLY A 250 -4.81 -6.38 23.42
C GLY A 250 -3.29 -6.34 23.31
N ARG A 251 -2.75 -6.74 22.14
CA ARG A 251 -1.32 -6.86 21.83
C ARG A 251 -0.49 -7.67 22.84
#